data_AF-A0A425DN53-F1
#
_entry.id   AF-A0A425DN53-F1
#
_cell.length_a   1.000
_cell.length_b   1.000
_cell.length_c   1.000
_cell.angle_alpha   90.00
_cell.angle_beta   90.00
_cell.angle_gamma   90.00
#
_symmetry.space_group_name_H-M   'P 1'
#
loop_
_entity.id
_entity.type
_entity.pdbx_description
1 polymer ?
#
loop_
_entity_poly.entity_id
_entity_poly.type
_entity_poly.pdbx_seq_one_letter_code
_entity_poly.pdbx_strand_id
1 'polypeptide(L)'
;MFDHAYYVGWFQRLLDELDEIRVSNALIVMDNAKYHKGRPSNTPQSRHRKEVLIAACTMYGIPVTGTEFKSLLWEKLAAYIETNVLPVVMTMASERGHTVVYTPPDHSDLQPIEMIWALVKGDVGRQYTDMTKFPEVKTRLVAAFAKLTPHAIQGCVKVAEGSLHMLHEHLQQIDRLESDEESSAGSESDDGGSDSD
;
A
#
# COMPACT_ATOMS: atom_id res chain seq x y z
N MET A 1 -14.52 -13.27 -12.52
CA MET A 1 -13.85 -13.37 -11.20
C MET A 1 -13.09 -12.08 -11.01
N PHE A 2 -13.07 -11.51 -9.80
CA PHE A 2 -12.31 -10.30 -9.53
C PHE A 2 -10.87 -10.70 -9.18
N ASP A 3 -9.95 -10.56 -10.13
CA ASP A 3 -8.55 -10.96 -10.02
C ASP A 3 -7.60 -9.80 -10.41
N HIS A 4 -6.30 -10.06 -10.37
CA HIS A 4 -5.30 -9.04 -10.70
C HIS A 4 -5.41 -8.50 -12.13
N ALA A 5 -5.70 -9.35 -13.12
CA ALA A 5 -5.83 -8.92 -14.50
C ALA A 5 -7.05 -8.02 -14.70
N TYR A 6 -8.17 -8.38 -14.07
CA TYR A 6 -9.36 -7.54 -14.03
C TYR A 6 -9.07 -6.19 -13.36
N TYR A 7 -8.36 -6.20 -12.23
CA TYR A 7 -8.01 -4.99 -11.50
C TYR A 7 -7.11 -4.06 -12.32
N VAL A 8 -6.08 -4.58 -12.98
CA VAL A 8 -5.21 -3.80 -13.88
C VAL A 8 -6.03 -3.16 -15.00
N GLY A 9 -6.97 -3.91 -15.61
CA GLY A 9 -7.87 -3.36 -16.62
C GLY A 9 -8.82 -2.28 -16.07
N TRP A 10 -9.24 -2.38 -14.81
CA TRP A 10 -10.01 -1.31 -14.14
C TRP A 10 -9.14 -0.09 -13.83
N PHE A 11 -7.92 -0.29 -13.34
CA PHE A 11 -6.97 0.78 -13.02
C PHE A 11 -6.59 1.57 -14.28
N GLN A 12 -6.43 0.90 -15.41
CA GLN A 12 -6.25 1.55 -16.71
C GLN A 12 -7.38 2.53 -17.03
N ARG A 13 -8.64 2.11 -16.83
CA ARG A 13 -9.80 3.00 -17.06
C ARG A 13 -9.83 4.18 -16.10
N LEU A 14 -9.46 3.98 -14.83
CA LEU A 14 -9.30 5.07 -13.88
C LEU A 14 -8.30 6.11 -14.40
N LEU A 15 -7.14 5.67 -14.88
CA LEU A 15 -6.13 6.59 -15.43
C LEU A 15 -6.63 7.30 -16.69
N ASP A 16 -7.34 6.59 -17.58
CA ASP A 16 -7.93 7.19 -18.78
C ASP A 16 -8.97 8.27 -18.42
N GLU A 17 -9.78 8.03 -17.37
CA GLU A 17 -10.72 9.02 -16.83
C GLU A 17 -10.00 10.23 -16.24
N LEU A 18 -8.91 10.04 -15.49
CA LEU A 18 -8.09 11.14 -14.95
C LEU A 18 -7.53 12.03 -16.08
N ASP A 19 -7.04 11.42 -17.16
CA ASP A 19 -6.57 12.14 -18.35
C ASP A 19 -7.70 12.94 -19.00
N GLU A 20 -8.88 12.33 -19.16
CA GLU A 20 -10.06 12.97 -19.76
C GLU A 20 -10.50 14.22 -18.96
N ILE A 21 -10.50 14.12 -17.62
CA ILE A 21 -10.84 15.25 -16.74
C ILE A 21 -9.64 16.18 -16.44
N ARG A 22 -8.49 15.94 -17.09
CA ARG A 22 -7.25 16.73 -16.98
C ARG A 22 -6.71 16.84 -15.55
N VAL A 23 -6.81 15.77 -14.78
CA VAL A 23 -6.13 15.65 -13.50
C VAL A 23 -4.74 15.11 -13.74
N SER A 24 -3.74 15.82 -13.23
CA SER A 24 -2.33 15.40 -13.22
C SER A 24 -1.79 15.40 -11.80
N ASN A 25 -0.70 14.66 -11.52
CA ASN A 25 -0.07 14.63 -10.20
C ASN A 25 -1.02 14.20 -9.08
N ALA A 26 -1.94 13.29 -9.40
CA ALA A 26 -2.83 12.69 -8.41
C ALA A 26 -2.06 11.73 -7.50
N LEU A 27 -2.39 11.79 -6.20
CA LEU A 27 -2.01 10.79 -5.22
C LEU A 27 -3.13 9.74 -5.11
N ILE A 28 -2.86 8.52 -5.57
CA ILE A 28 -3.78 7.39 -5.57
C ILE A 28 -3.48 6.52 -4.35
N VAL A 29 -4.35 6.58 -3.34
CA VAL A 29 -4.19 5.87 -2.07
C VAL A 29 -4.93 4.53 -2.13
N MET A 30 -4.25 3.43 -1.80
CA MET A 30 -4.77 2.06 -1.95
C MET A 30 -4.53 1.19 -0.71
N ASP A 31 -5.38 0.18 -0.53
CA ASP A 31 -5.19 -0.87 0.49
C ASP A 31 -4.15 -1.91 0.05
N ASN A 32 -3.87 -2.85 0.95
CA ASN A 32 -2.89 -3.91 0.73
C ASN A 32 -3.48 -5.18 0.07
N ALA A 33 -4.64 -5.10 -0.59
CA ALA A 33 -5.25 -6.27 -1.21
C ALA A 33 -4.28 -6.91 -2.22
N LYS A 34 -4.22 -8.26 -2.24
CA LYS A 34 -3.23 -9.00 -3.03
C LYS A 34 -3.25 -8.64 -4.52
N TYR A 35 -4.43 -8.38 -5.08
CA TYR A 35 -4.59 -8.02 -6.49
C TYR A 35 -4.15 -6.58 -6.81
N HIS A 36 -4.00 -5.70 -5.81
CA HIS A 36 -3.40 -4.37 -5.97
C HIS A 36 -1.88 -4.40 -6.10
N LYS A 37 -1.24 -5.42 -5.52
CA LYS A 37 0.22 -5.56 -5.44
C LYS A 37 0.81 -6.54 -6.46
N GLY A 38 0.04 -6.91 -7.48
CA GLY A 38 0.53 -7.82 -8.51
C GLY A 38 1.69 -7.21 -9.29
N ARG A 39 2.80 -7.95 -9.31
CA ARG A 39 4.02 -7.61 -10.03
C ARG A 39 3.94 -8.03 -11.50
N PRO A 40 4.80 -7.49 -12.38
CA PRO A 40 4.89 -7.91 -13.78
C PRO A 40 4.91 -9.44 -13.94
N SER A 41 4.24 -9.96 -14.96
CA SER A 41 4.09 -11.41 -15.16
C SER A 41 5.40 -12.18 -15.35
N ASN A 42 6.45 -11.49 -15.81
CA ASN A 42 7.81 -12.02 -15.95
C ASN A 42 8.61 -12.03 -14.64
N THR A 43 8.03 -11.56 -13.53
CA THR A 43 8.70 -11.56 -12.22
C THR A 43 9.00 -13.00 -11.78
N PRO A 44 10.24 -13.33 -11.39
CA PRO A 44 10.62 -14.67 -10.94
C PRO A 44 9.80 -15.12 -9.72
N GLN A 45 9.54 -16.43 -9.62
CA GLN A 45 8.79 -17.03 -8.53
C GLN A 45 9.53 -18.24 -7.98
N SER A 46 9.38 -18.52 -6.68
CA SER A 46 10.04 -19.65 -6.00
C SER A 46 9.82 -21.00 -6.68
N ARG A 47 8.68 -21.20 -7.35
CA ARG A 47 8.34 -22.41 -8.09
C ARG A 47 9.12 -22.59 -9.40
N HIS A 48 9.73 -21.54 -9.95
CA HIS A 48 10.49 -21.63 -11.20
C HIS A 48 11.71 -22.54 -11.06
N ARG A 49 12.19 -23.08 -12.18
CA ARG A 49 13.36 -23.97 -12.18
C ARG A 49 14.64 -23.20 -11.80
N LYS A 50 15.67 -23.91 -11.32
CA LYS A 50 16.91 -23.29 -10.84
C LYS A 50 17.58 -22.45 -11.94
N GLU A 51 17.53 -22.91 -13.19
CA GLU A 51 18.11 -22.24 -14.35
C GLU A 51 17.43 -20.88 -14.61
N VAL A 52 16.10 -20.81 -14.41
CA VAL A 52 15.33 -19.56 -14.53
C VAL A 52 15.71 -18.58 -13.43
N LEU A 53 15.91 -19.07 -12.20
CA LEU A 53 16.34 -18.22 -11.09
C LEU A 53 17.77 -17.69 -11.32
N ILE A 54 18.69 -18.51 -11.81
CA ILE A 54 20.05 -18.06 -12.17
C ILE A 54 19.99 -16.99 -13.26
N ALA A 55 19.22 -17.21 -14.33
CA ALA A 55 19.06 -16.22 -15.39
C ALA A 55 18.47 -14.90 -14.88
N ALA A 56 17.51 -14.96 -13.96
CA ALA A 56 16.95 -13.78 -13.30
C ALA A 56 17.98 -13.05 -12.42
N CYS A 57 18.79 -13.79 -11.64
CA CYS A 57 19.88 -13.21 -10.87
C CYS A 57 20.84 -12.45 -11.80
N THR A 58 21.24 -13.05 -12.92
CA THR A 58 22.11 -12.40 -13.91
C THR A 58 21.46 -11.14 -14.50
N MET A 59 20.17 -11.22 -14.87
CA MET A 59 19.41 -10.07 -15.40
C MET A 59 19.33 -8.91 -14.40
N TYR A 60 19.19 -9.20 -13.12
CA TYR A 60 19.13 -8.20 -12.04
C TYR A 60 20.51 -7.81 -11.49
N GLY A 61 21.61 -8.34 -12.04
CA GLY A 61 22.97 -8.06 -11.55
C GLY A 61 23.29 -8.66 -10.18
N ILE A 62 22.53 -9.67 -9.74
CA ILE A 62 22.73 -10.37 -8.47
C ILE A 62 23.85 -11.42 -8.64
N PRO A 63 24.95 -11.37 -7.86
CA PRO A 63 26.04 -12.32 -7.97
C PRO A 63 25.63 -13.76 -7.65
N VAL A 64 26.03 -14.68 -8.53
CA VAL A 64 25.81 -16.12 -8.45
C VAL A 64 27.11 -16.88 -8.68
N THR A 65 27.35 -17.91 -7.86
CA THR A 65 28.56 -18.75 -7.90
C THR A 65 28.36 -20.05 -8.70
N GLY A 66 27.11 -20.35 -9.08
CA GLY A 66 26.74 -21.52 -9.90
C GLY A 66 26.52 -22.81 -9.09
N THR A 67 27.09 -22.92 -7.89
CA THR A 67 26.92 -24.07 -6.98
C THR A 67 25.78 -23.89 -5.99
N GLU A 68 25.19 -22.70 -5.90
CA GLU A 68 24.18 -22.34 -4.90
C GLU A 68 22.93 -23.22 -4.98
N PHE A 69 22.36 -23.53 -3.82
CA PHE A 69 21.05 -24.18 -3.75
C PHE A 69 19.95 -23.24 -4.25
N LYS A 70 18.88 -23.84 -4.78
CA LYS A 70 17.71 -23.09 -5.28
C LYS A 70 17.10 -22.17 -4.21
N SER A 71 17.11 -22.59 -2.95
CA SER A 71 16.62 -21.80 -1.81
C SER A 71 17.39 -20.50 -1.64
N LEU A 72 18.73 -20.57 -1.66
CA LEU A 72 19.60 -19.41 -1.50
C LEU A 72 19.48 -18.43 -2.69
N LEU A 73 19.34 -18.95 -3.90
CA LEU A 73 19.04 -18.12 -5.08
C LEU A 73 17.71 -17.40 -4.94
N TRP A 74 16.67 -18.09 -4.46
CA TRP A 74 15.37 -17.49 -4.23
C TRP A 74 15.39 -16.43 -3.12
N GLU A 75 16.13 -16.65 -2.04
CA GLU A 75 16.28 -15.67 -0.96
C GLU A 75 16.85 -14.34 -1.48
N LYS A 76 17.96 -14.40 -2.22
CA LYS A 76 18.55 -13.21 -2.86
C LYS A 76 17.57 -12.53 -3.81
N LEU A 77 16.88 -13.30 -4.65
CA LEU A 77 15.89 -12.77 -5.59
C LEU A 77 14.69 -12.16 -4.88
N ALA A 78 14.17 -12.79 -3.82
CA ALA A 78 13.02 -12.30 -3.09
C ALA A 78 13.33 -10.95 -2.43
N ALA A 79 14.50 -10.81 -1.81
CA ALA A 79 14.96 -9.53 -1.25
C ALA A 79 15.10 -8.44 -2.33
N TYR A 80 15.67 -8.78 -3.48
CA TYR A 80 15.77 -7.84 -4.61
C TYR A 80 14.40 -7.46 -5.17
N ILE A 81 13.52 -8.43 -5.39
CA ILE A 81 12.17 -8.23 -5.94
C ILE A 81 11.32 -7.36 -5.01
N GLU A 82 11.43 -7.57 -3.70
CA GLU A 82 10.69 -6.78 -2.71
C GLU A 82 11.03 -5.29 -2.78
N THR A 83 12.30 -4.97 -3.07
CA THR A 83 12.82 -3.60 -3.05
C THR A 83 12.84 -2.93 -4.42
N ASN A 84 12.97 -3.70 -5.52
CA ASN A 84 13.22 -3.15 -6.86
C ASN A 84 12.10 -3.41 -7.86
N VAL A 85 11.17 -4.34 -7.58
CA VAL A 85 10.10 -4.69 -8.52
C VAL A 85 8.77 -4.16 -8.01
N LEU A 86 8.36 -3.05 -8.60
CA LEU A 86 7.10 -2.39 -8.28
C LEU A 86 5.88 -3.19 -8.78
N PRO A 87 4.75 -3.11 -8.07
CA PRO A 87 3.45 -3.50 -8.60
C PRO A 87 3.15 -2.80 -9.94
N VAL A 88 2.48 -3.52 -10.85
CA VAL A 88 2.17 -3.04 -12.21
C VAL A 88 1.45 -1.69 -12.19
N VAL A 89 0.49 -1.52 -11.28
CA VAL A 89 -0.31 -0.29 -11.18
C VAL A 89 0.50 0.93 -10.73
N MET A 90 1.58 0.74 -9.97
CA MET A 90 2.46 1.86 -9.60
C MET A 90 3.22 2.38 -10.82
N THR A 91 3.72 1.47 -11.65
CA THR A 91 4.38 1.83 -12.92
C THR A 91 3.40 2.53 -13.86
N MET A 92 2.19 1.97 -14.05
CA MET A 92 1.15 2.59 -14.88
C MET A 92 0.81 4.02 -14.44
N ALA A 93 0.65 4.24 -13.13
CA ALA A 93 0.38 5.56 -12.59
C ALA A 93 1.56 6.52 -12.80
N SER A 94 2.79 6.07 -12.50
CA SER A 94 4.00 6.89 -12.63
C SER A 94 4.28 7.32 -14.07
N GLU A 95 4.05 6.44 -15.05
CA GLU A 95 4.17 6.75 -16.48
C GLU A 95 3.21 7.86 -16.93
N ARG A 96 2.11 8.05 -16.21
CA ARG A 96 1.13 9.13 -16.43
C ARG A 96 1.27 10.29 -15.45
N GLY A 97 2.37 10.35 -14.68
CA GLY A 97 2.63 11.44 -13.75
C GLY A 97 1.75 11.42 -12.50
N HIS A 98 1.27 10.25 -12.09
CA HIS A 98 0.56 10.02 -10.83
C HIS A 98 1.40 9.17 -9.87
N THR A 99 1.06 9.25 -8.58
CA THR A 99 1.75 8.49 -7.53
C THR A 99 0.77 7.56 -6.86
N VAL A 100 1.11 6.27 -6.78
CA VAL A 100 0.37 5.30 -5.96
C VAL A 100 1.05 5.17 -4.61
N VAL A 101 0.28 5.21 -3.53
CA VAL A 101 0.74 4.93 -2.17
C VAL A 101 -0.17 3.90 -1.51
N TYR A 102 0.42 3.03 -0.72
CA TYR A 102 -0.33 2.05 0.07
C TYR A 102 -0.45 2.53 1.50
N THR A 103 -1.64 2.42 2.08
CA THR A 103 -1.78 2.61 3.52
C THR A 103 -1.06 1.49 4.27
N PRO A 104 -0.61 1.73 5.51
CA PRO A 104 -0.16 0.65 6.39
C PRO A 104 -1.21 -0.47 6.50
N PRO A 105 -0.78 -1.75 6.65
CA PRO A 105 -1.69 -2.86 6.91
C PRO A 105 -2.59 -2.59 8.11
N ASP A 106 -3.84 -3.06 8.06
CA ASP A 106 -4.83 -2.94 9.15
C ASP A 106 -5.25 -1.50 9.54
N HIS A 107 -4.83 -0.49 8.79
CA HIS A 107 -5.22 0.91 8.97
C HIS A 107 -6.26 1.37 7.93
N SER A 108 -7.45 0.79 8.00
CA SER A 108 -8.58 1.15 7.13
C SER A 108 -9.10 2.58 7.36
N ASP A 109 -8.86 3.14 8.54
CA ASP A 109 -9.19 4.52 8.90
C ASP A 109 -8.39 5.57 8.11
N LEU A 110 -7.23 5.18 7.58
CA LEU A 110 -6.41 6.00 6.68
C LEU A 110 -6.92 5.98 5.22
N GLN A 111 -8.04 5.30 4.96
CA GLN A 111 -8.60 5.15 3.62
C GLN A 111 -9.90 5.96 3.51
N PRO A 112 -9.89 7.14 2.87
CA PRO A 112 -11.08 7.99 2.77
C PRO A 112 -12.29 7.27 2.14
N ILE A 113 -12.03 6.29 1.26
CA ILE A 113 -13.07 5.51 0.59
C ILE A 113 -13.94 4.72 1.57
N GLU A 114 -13.41 4.30 2.72
CA GLU A 114 -14.20 3.58 3.73
C GLU A 114 -15.29 4.46 4.32
N MET A 115 -14.99 5.74 4.58
CA MET A 115 -15.98 6.68 5.07
C MET A 115 -16.97 7.11 3.99
N ILE A 116 -16.53 7.26 2.74
CA ILE A 116 -17.43 7.45 1.59
C ILE A 116 -18.41 6.28 1.51
N TRP A 117 -17.92 5.05 1.60
CA TRP A 117 -18.77 3.86 1.61
C TRP A 117 -19.69 3.81 2.82
N ALA A 118 -19.26 4.26 4.01
CA ALA A 118 -20.12 4.36 5.18
C ALA A 118 -21.31 5.31 4.94
N LEU A 119 -21.08 6.47 4.33
CA LEU A 119 -22.14 7.42 3.95
C LEU A 119 -23.11 6.81 2.94
N VAL A 120 -22.57 6.21 1.87
CA VAL A 120 -23.36 5.60 0.79
C VAL A 120 -24.16 4.40 1.30
N LYS A 121 -23.53 3.46 2.01
CA LYS A 121 -24.18 2.30 2.62
C LYS A 121 -25.24 2.73 3.63
N GLY A 122 -24.97 3.76 4.43
CA GLY A 122 -25.93 4.32 5.37
C GLY A 122 -27.19 4.83 4.67
N ASP A 123 -27.05 5.52 3.53
CA ASP A 123 -28.20 6.02 2.77
C ASP A 123 -29.04 4.91 2.12
N VAL A 124 -28.37 3.90 1.56
CA VAL A 124 -29.04 2.72 1.02
C VAL A 124 -29.72 1.92 2.12
N GLY A 125 -29.03 1.72 3.25
CA GLY A 125 -29.47 0.91 4.38
C GLY A 125 -30.69 1.50 5.11
N ARG A 126 -30.79 2.83 5.25
CA ARG A 126 -31.97 3.48 5.86
C ARG A 126 -33.26 3.26 5.07
N GLN A 127 -33.17 2.89 3.80
CA GLN A 127 -34.32 2.60 2.93
C GLN A 127 -34.62 1.09 2.85
N TYR A 128 -33.87 0.26 3.57
CA TYR A 128 -34.01 -1.18 3.53
C TYR A 128 -35.35 -1.64 4.12
N THR A 129 -35.94 -2.62 3.46
CA THR A 129 -37.09 -3.41 3.93
C THR A 129 -36.82 -4.87 3.60
N ASP A 130 -37.50 -5.79 4.28
CA ASP A 130 -37.47 -7.24 4.00
C ASP A 130 -37.85 -7.60 2.55
N MET A 131 -38.63 -6.74 1.89
CA MET A 131 -39.02 -6.91 0.48
C MET A 131 -37.97 -6.39 -0.51
N THR A 132 -36.92 -5.71 -0.05
CA THR A 132 -35.92 -5.08 -0.93
C THR A 132 -35.21 -6.10 -1.82
N LYS A 133 -35.17 -5.83 -3.13
CA LYS A 133 -34.52 -6.68 -4.15
C LYS A 133 -33.26 -6.05 -4.72
N PHE A 134 -32.41 -6.88 -5.32
CA PHE A 134 -31.13 -6.44 -5.88
C PHE A 134 -31.22 -5.27 -6.89
N PRO A 135 -32.21 -5.20 -7.80
CA PRO A 135 -32.36 -4.04 -8.68
C PRO A 135 -32.62 -2.73 -7.92
N GLU A 136 -33.39 -2.79 -6.83
CA GLU A 136 -33.67 -1.62 -5.99
C GLU A 136 -32.42 -1.18 -5.24
N VAL A 137 -31.61 -2.12 -4.76
CA VAL A 137 -30.29 -1.81 -4.17
C VAL A 137 -29.41 -1.07 -5.18
N LYS A 138 -29.36 -1.51 -6.44
CA LYS A 138 -28.62 -0.82 -7.50
C LYS A 138 -29.13 0.60 -7.72
N THR A 139 -30.44 0.79 -7.84
CA THR A 139 -31.04 2.12 -8.02
C THR A 139 -30.73 3.04 -6.84
N ARG A 140 -30.88 2.54 -5.61
CA ARG A 140 -30.57 3.29 -4.38
C ARG A 140 -29.08 3.63 -4.28
N LEU A 141 -28.20 2.72 -4.69
CA LEU A 141 -26.76 2.95 -4.72
C LEU A 141 -26.40 4.11 -5.66
N VAL A 142 -26.94 4.11 -6.89
CA VAL A 142 -26.73 5.21 -7.85
C VAL A 142 -27.24 6.53 -7.28
N ALA A 143 -28.43 6.54 -6.67
CA ALA A 143 -28.99 7.73 -6.03
C ALA A 143 -28.12 8.21 -4.85
N ALA A 144 -27.58 7.31 -4.04
CA ALA A 144 -26.72 7.64 -2.91
C ALA A 144 -25.40 8.27 -3.38
N PHE A 145 -24.77 7.76 -4.44
CA PHE A 145 -23.59 8.39 -5.04
C PHE A 145 -23.91 9.78 -5.61
N ALA A 146 -25.05 9.96 -6.26
CA ALA A 146 -25.46 11.27 -6.79
C ALA A 146 -25.71 12.32 -5.69
N LYS A 147 -25.95 11.92 -4.44
CA LYS A 147 -26.09 12.81 -3.29
C LYS A 147 -24.76 13.22 -2.68
N LEU A 148 -23.65 12.56 -3.01
CA LEU A 148 -22.34 12.95 -2.48
C LEU A 148 -21.97 14.34 -2.97
N THR A 149 -21.60 15.21 -2.03
CA THR A 149 -21.15 16.56 -2.35
C THR A 149 -19.62 16.62 -2.29
N PRO A 150 -18.98 17.54 -3.03
CA PRO A 150 -17.55 17.79 -2.88
C PRO A 150 -17.14 18.08 -1.44
N HIS A 151 -17.99 18.79 -0.68
CA HIS A 151 -17.77 19.07 0.74
C HIS A 151 -17.74 17.79 1.60
N ALA A 152 -18.67 16.86 1.37
CA ALA A 152 -18.67 15.58 2.08
C ALA A 152 -17.42 14.74 1.75
N ILE A 153 -17.01 14.73 0.47
CA ILE A 153 -15.79 14.02 0.04
C ILE A 153 -14.54 14.63 0.69
N GLN A 154 -14.43 15.95 0.65
CA GLN A 154 -13.33 16.66 1.30
C GLN A 154 -13.30 16.41 2.82
N GLY A 155 -14.47 16.39 3.48
CA GLY A 155 -14.58 16.02 4.89
C GLY A 155 -14.06 14.60 5.15
N CYS A 156 -14.30 13.66 4.23
CA CYS A 156 -13.78 12.30 4.35
C CYS A 156 -12.27 12.21 4.25
N VAL A 157 -11.68 12.96 3.31
CA VAL A 157 -10.23 13.05 3.18
C VAL A 157 -9.62 13.66 4.45
N LYS A 158 -10.20 14.75 4.97
CA LYS A 158 -9.69 15.42 6.18
C LYS A 158 -9.67 14.52 7.43
N VAL A 159 -10.63 13.61 7.57
CA VAL A 159 -10.62 12.66 8.70
C VAL A 159 -9.46 11.69 8.58
N ALA A 160 -9.23 11.12 7.39
CA ALA A 160 -8.09 10.24 7.16
C ALA A 160 -6.75 10.98 7.33
N GLU A 161 -6.65 12.23 6.87
CA GLU A 161 -5.47 13.09 7.09
C GLU A 161 -5.23 13.35 8.59
N GLY A 162 -6.29 13.61 9.35
CA GLY A 162 -6.21 13.77 10.81
C GLY A 162 -5.70 12.52 11.51
N SER A 163 -6.22 11.34 11.15
CA SER A 163 -5.72 10.05 11.64
C SER A 163 -4.25 9.83 11.28
N LEU A 164 -3.87 10.15 10.04
CA LEU A 164 -2.48 10.04 9.59
C LEU A 164 -1.54 10.96 10.39
N HIS A 165 -1.96 12.18 10.68
CA HIS A 165 -1.19 13.12 11.48
C HIS A 165 -0.96 12.60 12.89
N MET A 166 -2.02 12.11 13.56
CA MET A 166 -1.90 11.53 14.90
C MET A 166 -0.95 10.33 14.93
N LEU A 167 -1.04 9.45 13.91
CA LEU A 167 -0.13 8.31 13.78
C LEU A 167 1.32 8.79 13.60
N HIS A 168 1.53 9.80 12.77
CA HIS A 168 2.87 10.37 12.55
C HIS A 168 3.46 10.97 13.83
N GLU A 169 2.68 11.76 14.58
CA GLU A 169 3.13 12.33 15.86
C GLU A 169 3.48 11.24 16.87
N HIS A 170 2.69 10.17 16.93
CA HIS A 170 2.96 9.04 17.81
C HIS A 170 4.28 8.34 17.47
N LEU A 171 4.54 8.10 16.18
CA LEU A 171 5.80 7.49 15.72
C LEU A 171 7.01 8.38 16.07
N GLN A 172 6.91 9.69 15.83
CA GLN A 172 7.98 10.63 16.22
C GLN A 172 8.24 10.62 17.72
N GLN A 173 7.21 10.42 18.55
CA GLN A 173 7.37 10.35 20.00
C GLN A 173 8.09 9.07 20.42
N ILE A 174 7.76 7.92 19.80
CA ILE A 174 8.44 6.65 20.05
C ILE A 174 9.92 6.76 19.67
N ASP A 175 10.23 7.26 18.48
CA ASP A 175 11.61 7.40 18.00
C ASP A 175 12.47 8.25 18.96
N ARG A 176 11.89 9.32 19.53
CA ARG A 176 12.58 10.16 20.53
C ARG A 176 12.87 9.39 21.81
N LEU A 177 11.89 8.65 22.32
CA LEU A 177 12.05 7.87 23.55
C LEU A 177 13.11 6.77 23.40
N GLU A 178 13.11 6.06 22.28
CA GLU A 178 14.12 5.03 21.98
C GLU A 178 15.53 5.64 21.91
N SER A 179 15.67 6.84 21.32
CA SER A 179 16.96 7.54 21.26
C SER A 179 17.46 8.02 22.62
N ASP A 180 16.55 8.42 23.52
CA ASP A 180 16.90 8.89 24.86
C ASP A 180 17.33 7.72 25.76
N GLU A 181 16.67 6.55 25.64
CA GLU A 181 17.05 5.32 26.37
C GLU A 181 18.41 4.76 25.95
N GLU A 182 18.74 4.77 24.65
CA GLU A 182 20.08 4.38 24.17
C GLU A 182 21.18 5.32 24.68
N SER A 183 20.89 6.62 24.84
CA SER A 183 21.86 7.60 25.36
C SER A 183 22.17 7.41 26.85
N SER A 184 21.20 6.94 27.65
CA SER A 184 21.35 6.75 29.09
C SER A 184 22.09 5.47 29.46
N ALA A 185 22.17 4.48 28.56
CA ALA A 185 22.84 3.20 28.81
C ALA A 185 24.37 3.26 28.58
N GLY A 186 24.89 4.34 27.97
CA GLY A 186 26.31 4.52 27.64
C GLY A 186 27.16 5.23 28.70
N SER A 187 26.61 5.54 29.89
CA SER A 187 27.28 6.35 30.90
C SER A 187 27.59 5.64 32.22
N GLU A 188 27.86 4.33 32.19
CA GLU A 188 28.63 3.68 33.28
C GLU A 188 30.13 3.89 33.02
N SER A 189 30.62 5.09 33.38
CA SER A 189 32.04 5.40 33.36
C SER A 189 32.74 4.74 34.55
N ASP A 190 33.73 3.94 34.18
CA ASP A 190 34.75 3.24 34.96
C ASP A 190 35.43 4.20 35.97
N ASP A 191 35.10 4.09 37.27
CA ASP A 191 35.85 4.78 38.33
C ASP A 191 36.96 3.86 38.85
N GLY A 192 38.02 3.77 38.04
CA GLY A 192 39.30 3.17 38.42
C GLY A 192 40.07 4.08 39.37
N GLY A 193 39.81 3.96 40.66
CA GLY A 193 40.60 4.58 41.73
C GLY A 193 41.67 3.64 42.27
N SER A 194 42.90 3.81 41.79
CA SER A 194 44.13 3.22 42.33
C SER A 194 44.74 4.12 43.42
N ASP A 195 45.12 3.52 44.56
CA ASP A 195 46.24 3.94 45.45
C ASP A 195 46.61 2.66 46.25
N SER A 196 47.75 1.96 46.08
CA SER A 196 49.19 2.29 46.15
C SER A 196 49.68 2.73 47.53
N ASP A 197 50.41 1.80 48.17
CA ASP A 197 51.30 1.81 49.37
C ASP A 197 50.78 2.21 50.76
#